data_AF-A0A4Z0C8V4-F1
#
_entry.id   AF-A0A4Z0C8V4-F1
#
_cell.length_a   1.000
_cell.length_b   1.000
_cell.length_c   1.000
_cell.angle_alpha   90.00
_cell.angle_beta   90.00
_cell.angle_gamma   90.00
#
_symmetry.space_group_name_H-M   'P 1'
#
loop_
_entity.id
_entity.type
_entity.pdbx_description
1 polymer ?
#
loop_
_entity_poly.entity_id
_entity_poly.type
_entity_poly.pdbx_seq_one_letter_code
_entity_poly.pdbx_strand_id
1 'polypeptide(L)'
;MERITGPHHGFYIASYACETGESGERFLGYSKICRRRPESYWDANCLVKLCGTRLHGDEEQALAEAEAQAREQLPALARDPEATLH
;
A
#
# COMPACT_ATOMS: atom_id res chain seq x y z
N MET A 1 11.20 4.06 -3.67
CA MET A 1 10.28 5.23 -3.67
C MET A 1 9.05 4.93 -2.79
N GLU A 2 8.45 5.93 -2.12
CA GLU A 2 7.16 5.77 -1.43
C GLU A 2 6.07 6.75 -1.91
N ARG A 3 4.80 6.41 -1.68
CA ARG A 3 3.63 7.20 -2.07
C ARG A 3 2.50 7.02 -1.06
N ILE A 4 1.91 8.12 -0.60
CA ILE A 4 0.72 8.11 0.27
C ILE A 4 -0.47 8.71 -0.48
N THR A 5 -1.55 7.96 -0.61
CA THR A 5 -2.80 8.38 -1.26
C THR A 5 -4.02 8.24 -0.34
N GLY A 6 -5.09 8.95 -0.69
CA GLY A 6 -6.37 8.93 0.04
C GLY A 6 -6.75 10.26 0.69
N PRO A 7 -7.86 10.28 1.44
CA PRO A 7 -8.62 9.09 1.86
C PRO A 7 -9.44 8.45 0.74
N HIS A 8 -9.53 7.12 0.77
CA HIS A 8 -10.38 6.27 -0.08
C HIS A 8 -11.26 5.43 0.85
N HIS A 9 -12.58 5.60 0.77
CA HIS A 9 -13.52 4.95 1.70
C HIS A 9 -13.19 5.17 3.20
N GLY A 10 -12.59 6.32 3.54
CA GLY A 10 -12.17 6.64 4.91
C GLY A 10 -10.78 6.11 5.31
N PHE A 11 -10.06 5.44 4.40
CA PHE A 11 -8.71 4.91 4.65
C PHE A 11 -7.64 5.59 3.80
N TYR A 12 -6.42 5.62 4.29
CA TYR A 12 -5.23 6.04 3.54
C TYR A 12 -4.44 4.81 3.11
N ILE A 13 -3.77 4.92 1.96
CA ILE A 13 -2.88 3.89 1.46
C ILE A 13 -1.47 4.47 1.45
N ALA A 14 -0.53 3.81 2.11
CA ALA A 14 0.90 4.06 1.94
C ALA A 14 1.50 2.93 1.11
N SER A 15 2.17 3.25 0.01
CA SER A 15 2.80 2.31 -0.89
C SER A 15 4.30 2.56 -0.95
N TYR A 16 5.08 1.49 -1.11
CA TYR A 16 6.53 1.52 -1.22
C TYR A 16 6.99 0.56 -2.31
N ALA A 17 7.82 1.05 -3.24
CA ALA A 17 8.56 0.22 -4.18
C ALA A 17 9.93 -0.11 -3.57
N CYS A 18 10.20 -1.41 -3.43
CA CYS A 18 11.45 -1.95 -2.95
C CYS A 18 12.25 -2.51 -4.13
N GLU A 19 13.51 -2.13 -4.25
CA GLU A 19 14.46 -2.78 -5.15
C GLU A 19 14.70 -4.23 -4.74
N THR A 20 14.74 -5.12 -5.73
CA THR A 20 14.90 -6.56 -5.54
C THR A 20 15.90 -7.10 -6.56
N GLY A 21 16.70 -8.09 -6.15
CA GLY A 21 17.77 -8.67 -6.95
C GLY A 21 19.13 -7.99 -6.71
N GLU A 22 20.22 -8.70 -7.05
CA GLU A 22 21.60 -8.25 -6.80
C GLU A 22 21.98 -6.98 -7.58
N SER A 23 21.31 -6.73 -8.70
CA SER A 23 21.57 -5.57 -9.57
C SER A 23 20.60 -4.40 -9.38
N GLY A 24 19.58 -4.51 -8.52
CA GLY A 24 18.58 -3.44 -8.31
C GLY A 24 17.68 -3.15 -9.53
N GLU A 25 17.61 -4.05 -10.51
CA GLU A 25 16.91 -3.82 -11.78
C GLU A 25 15.41 -4.11 -11.74
N ARG A 26 14.91 -4.64 -10.62
CA ARG A 26 13.52 -5.06 -10.46
C ARG A 26 12.93 -4.52 -9.18
N PHE A 27 11.66 -4.16 -9.22
CA PHE A 27 10.95 -3.58 -8.10
C PHE A 27 9.76 -4.44 -7.70
N LEU A 28 9.58 -4.60 -6.39
CA LEU A 28 8.39 -5.20 -5.80
C LEU A 28 7.65 -4.14 -4.98
N GLY A 29 6.35 -4.02 -5.24
CA GLY A 29 5.49 -3.07 -4.56
C GLY A 29 4.98 -3.63 -3.23
N TYR A 30 4.81 -2.76 -2.24
CA TYR A 30 4.16 -3.06 -0.99
C TYR A 30 3.17 -1.96 -0.65
N SER A 31 2.08 -2.29 0.03
CA SER A 31 1.12 -1.30 0.51
C SER A 31 0.65 -1.58 1.92
N LYS A 32 0.31 -0.52 2.63
CA LYS A 32 -0.34 -0.51 3.94
C LYS A 32 -1.63 0.29 3.86
N ILE A 33 -2.72 -0.27 4.37
CA ILE A 33 -4.00 0.45 4.51
C ILE A 33 -4.10 0.95 5.95
N CYS A 34 -4.38 2.24 6.13
CA CYS A 34 -4.33 2.94 7.42
C CYS A 34 -5.63 3.73 7.65
N ARG A 35 -6.09 3.85 8.90
CA ARG A 35 -7.25 4.73 9.21
C ARG A 35 -6.88 6.21 9.20
N ARG A 36 -5.70 6.55 9.70
CA ARG A 36 -5.17 7.91 9.73
C ARG A 36 -4.10 8.06 8.67
N ARG A 37 -3.96 9.26 8.12
CA ARG A 37 -2.90 9.57 7.16
C ARG A 37 -1.56 9.37 7.83
N PRO A 38 -0.72 8.43 7.36
CA PRO A 38 0.63 8.30 7.88
C PRO A 38 1.55 9.38 7.30
N GLU A 39 2.68 9.64 7.96
CA GLU A 39 3.74 10.51 7.43
C GLU A 39 4.63 9.76 6.43
N SER A 40 4.85 8.47 6.68
CA SER A 40 5.65 7.58 5.84
C SER A 40 5.04 6.17 5.80
N TYR A 41 5.39 5.37 4.79
CA TYR A 41 5.11 3.94 4.75
C TYR A 41 5.70 3.19 5.96
N TRP A 42 6.84 3.65 6.48
CA TRP A 42 7.56 2.99 7.57
C TRP A 42 6.82 3.11 8.90
N ASP A 43 6.35 4.31 9.22
CA ASP A 43 5.67 4.65 10.49
C ASP A 43 4.15 4.47 10.42
N ALA A 44 3.64 4.02 9.28
CA ALA A 44 2.22 3.79 9.07
C ALA A 44 1.66 2.72 10.03
N ASN A 45 0.75 3.14 10.91
CA ASN A 45 -0.08 2.26 11.72
C ASN A 45 -1.13 1.58 10.80
N CYS A 46 -0.79 0.36 10.37
CA CYS A 46 -1.53 -0.36 9.33
C CYS A 46 -2.58 -1.30 9.89
N LEU A 47 -3.76 -1.29 9.28
CA LEU A 47 -4.78 -2.32 9.44
C LEU A 47 -4.45 -3.56 8.61
N VAL A 48 -3.95 -3.34 7.40
CA VAL A 48 -3.62 -4.39 6.44
C VAL A 48 -2.30 -4.07 5.77
N LYS A 49 -1.46 -5.09 5.56
CA LYS A 49 -0.24 -5.02 4.76
C LYS A 49 -0.38 -5.96 3.57
N LEU A 50 -0.03 -5.46 2.39
CA LEU A 50 -0.08 -6.16 1.12
C LEU A 50 1.29 -6.14 0.46
N CYS A 51 1.53 -7.16 -0.34
CA CYS A 51 2.70 -7.30 -1.20
C CYS A 51 2.20 -7.48 -2.63
N GLY A 52 2.81 -6.75 -3.57
CA GLY A 52 2.61 -6.96 -4.99
C GLY A 52 2.92 -8.39 -5.39
N THR A 53 2.34 -8.82 -6.51
CA THR A 53 2.45 -10.20 -6.99
C THR A 53 3.48 -10.35 -8.09
N ARG A 54 3.96 -9.23 -8.64
CA ARG A 54 4.89 -9.22 -9.78
C ARG A 54 6.08 -8.31 -9.51
N LEU A 55 7.20 -8.68 -10.12
CA LEU A 55 8.37 -7.82 -10.24
C LEU A 55 8.22 -6.94 -11.47
N HIS A 56 8.47 -5.64 -11.29
CA HIS A 56 8.40 -4.65 -12.37
C HIS A 56 9.79 -4.12 -12.72
N GLY A 57 9.91 -3.54 -13.90
CA GLY A 57 11.17 -2.90 -14.35
C GLY A 57 11.35 -1.48 -13.82
N ASP A 58 10.32 -0.89 -13.21
CA ASP A 58 10.36 0.45 -12.65
C ASP A 58 9.55 0.56 -11.34
N GLU A 59 9.92 1.52 -10.51
CA GLU A 59 9.29 1.79 -9.22
C GLU A 59 7.82 2.20 -9.34
N GLU A 60 7.45 2.90 -10.41
CA GLU A 60 6.12 3.46 -10.57
C GLU A 60 5.08 2.35 -10.85
N GLN A 61 5.43 1.37 -11.69
CA GLN A 61 4.62 0.17 -11.92
C GLN A 61 4.44 -0.66 -10.66
N ALA A 62 5.50 -0.84 -9.88
CA ALA A 62 5.43 -1.53 -8.59
C ALA A 62 4.52 -0.81 -7.59
N LEU A 63 4.62 0.52 -7.49
CA LEU A 63 3.71 1.33 -6.67
C LEU A 63 2.27 1.24 -7.15
N ALA A 64 2.04 1.31 -8.46
CA ALA A 64 0.72 1.29 -9.05
C ALA A 64 0.02 -0.05 -8.84
N GLU A 65 0.72 -1.19 -8.99
CA GLU A 65 0.15 -2.51 -8.67
C GLU A 65 -0.24 -2.59 -7.20
N ALA A 66 0.68 -2.24 -6.29
CA ALA A 66 0.44 -2.35 -4.86
C ALA A 66 -0.72 -1.44 -4.40
N GLU A 67 -0.79 -0.21 -4.91
CA GLU A 67 -1.91 0.70 -4.63
C GLU A 67 -3.24 0.16 -5.19
N ALA A 68 -3.24 -0.38 -6.41
CA ALA A 68 -4.44 -0.96 -7.02
C ALA A 68 -4.98 -2.13 -6.17
N GLN A 69 -4.10 -3.05 -5.75
CA GLN A 69 -4.47 -4.15 -4.87
C GLN A 69 -5.00 -3.67 -3.51
N ALA A 70 -4.40 -2.63 -2.94
CA ALA A 70 -4.90 -2.03 -1.70
C ALA A 70 -6.30 -1.43 -1.88
N ARG A 71 -6.55 -0.75 -3.00
CA ARG A 71 -7.87 -0.19 -3.33
C ARG A 71 -8.95 -1.27 -3.46
N GLU A 72 -8.61 -2.43 -4.00
CA GLU A 72 -9.53 -3.58 -4.10
C GLU A 72 -9.98 -4.12 -2.74
N GLN A 73 -9.16 -3.96 -1.68
CA GLN A 73 -9.52 -4.40 -0.32
C GLN A 73 -10.46 -3.41 0.41
N LEU A 74 -10.49 -2.13 -0.01
CA LEU A 74 -11.20 -1.08 0.72
C LEU A 74 -12.71 -1.30 0.86
N PRO A 75 -13.45 -1.77 -0.17
CA PRO A 75 -14.89 -2.00 -0.03
C PRO A 75 -15.22 -3.07 1.02
N ALA A 76 -14.35 -4.07 1.20
CA ALA A 76 -14.52 -5.09 2.23
C ALA A 76 -14.25 -4.50 3.62
N LEU A 77 -13.16 -3.75 3.78
CA LEU A 77 -12.80 -3.09 5.04
C LEU A 77 -13.84 -2.06 5.49
N ALA A 78 -14.40 -1.29 4.56
CA ALA A 78 -15.41 -0.28 4.86
C ALA A 78 -16.76 -0.85 5.32
N ARG A 79 -17.01 -2.15 5.05
CA ARG A 79 -18.23 -2.85 5.47
C ARG A 79 -18.09 -3.50 6.84
N ASP A 80 -16.88 -3.56 7.39
CA ASP A 80 -16.62 -4.13 8.70
C ASP A 80 -16.71 -3.04 9.79
N PRO A 81 -17.74 -3.04 10.65
CA PRO A 81 -17.92 -2.01 11.67
C PRO A 81 -16.85 -2.04 12.78
N GLU A 82 -16.16 -3.16 13.02
CA GLU A 82 -15.03 -3.22 13.96
C GLU A 82 -13.77 -2.55 13.40
N ALA A 83 -13.70 -2.38 12.07
CA ALA A 83 -12.68 -1.59 11.40
C ALA A 83 -12.85 -0.06 11.59
N THR A 84 -13.74 0.40 12.49
CA THR A 84 -13.98 1.83 12.79
C THR A 84 -13.62 2.25 14.24
N LEU A 85 -13.41 1.31 15.17
CA LEU A 85 -13.14 1.58 16.58
C LEU A 85 -11.82 0.92 17.00
N HIS A 86 -10.75 1.72 17.17
CA HIS A 86 -9.42 1.43 17.74
C HIS A 86 -8.41 2.47 17.20
#